data_AF-A0A0N8T635-F1
#
_entry.id   AF-A0A0N8T635-F1
#
_cell.length_a   1.000
_cell.length_b   1.000
_cell.length_c   1.000
_cell.angle_alpha   90.00
_cell.angle_beta   90.00
_cell.angle_gamma   90.00
#
_symmetry.space_group_name_H-M   'P 1'
#
loop_
_entity.id
_entity.type
_entity.pdbx_description
1 polymer ?
#
loop_
_entity_poly.entity_id
_entity_poly.type
_entity_poly.pdbx_seq_one_letter_code
_entity_poly.pdbx_strand_id
1 'polypeptide(L)'
;MSNAGGDFINFSGGKDMSHTHEHHHDHTEPPEAIELRVKALESLLTEKGLVDSMAMDALVDTYQHKVGPRNGAQVIAKAWFDPVYKHRLLEGGTAAIAELGFSGVQGEDMVVVENSQAVHNVTVCTLCSCYPWPTLGLPPAWYKSAPYRSRIVIDPRSVLAEFGLTIPDDKEVRVWDSSAELRYLVLPERPAGTDGWSEEQLIELVTRDSMIGTGLPKKPDDVV
;
A
#
# COMPACT_ATOMS: atom_id res chain seq x y z
N MET A 1 -21.61 65.37 10.04
CA MET A 1 -22.09 66.17 11.18
C MET A 1 -21.90 65.29 12.41
N SER A 2 -20.75 65.36 13.09
CA SER A 2 -20.44 66.32 14.16
C SER A 2 -21.38 66.09 15.35
N ASN A 3 -20.97 65.83 16.59
CA ASN A 3 -19.82 66.25 17.42
C ASN A 3 -19.66 65.16 18.53
N ALA A 4 -18.48 64.81 19.06
CA ALA A 4 -17.48 65.61 19.78
C ALA A 4 -17.94 66.11 21.18
N GLY A 5 -17.12 65.82 22.20
CA GLY A 5 -17.18 66.36 23.57
C GLY A 5 -16.85 65.28 24.61
N GLY A 6 -15.78 65.33 25.39
CA GLY A 6 -14.83 66.43 25.60
C GLY A 6 -13.58 65.98 26.38
N ASP A 7 -12.62 66.90 26.38
CA ASP A 7 -11.25 66.85 26.89
C ASP A 7 -11.13 66.72 28.43
N PHE A 8 -9.93 66.42 28.95
CA PHE A 8 -9.09 67.38 29.70
C PHE A 8 -7.78 66.75 30.27
N ILE A 9 -6.65 67.08 29.63
CA ILE A 9 -5.35 67.62 30.12
C ILE A 9 -4.43 66.84 31.12
N ASN A 10 -3.21 66.56 30.60
CA ASN A 10 -1.80 66.55 31.13
C ASN A 10 -1.42 66.08 32.55
N PHE A 11 -0.37 65.25 32.65
CA PHE A 11 1.00 65.72 32.98
C PHE A 11 2.08 64.62 32.79
N SER A 12 3.29 65.09 32.54
CA SER A 12 4.56 64.42 32.23
C SER A 12 5.15 63.48 33.29
N GLY A 13 5.91 62.48 32.83
CA GLY A 13 7.15 62.04 33.51
C GLY A 13 7.30 60.53 33.68
N GLY A 14 8.44 59.97 33.22
CA GLY A 14 8.90 58.64 33.65
C GLY A 14 9.39 57.76 32.51
N LYS A 15 10.71 57.68 32.37
CA LYS A 15 11.42 56.80 31.45
C LYS A 15 11.62 55.46 32.17
N ASP A 16 10.99 54.38 31.73
CA ASP A 16 11.36 53.02 32.13
C ASP A 16 11.53 52.16 30.88
N MET A 17 12.81 51.91 30.56
CA MET A 17 13.24 50.92 29.57
C MET A 17 13.21 49.55 30.26
N SER A 18 12.06 48.88 30.26
CA SER A 18 12.03 47.45 30.58
C SER A 18 12.45 46.66 29.35
N HIS A 19 13.73 46.31 29.28
CA HIS A 19 14.22 45.27 28.38
C HIS A 19 13.59 43.95 28.81
N THR A 20 12.49 43.55 28.18
CA THR A 20 11.98 42.19 28.25
C THR A 20 12.95 41.31 27.47
N HIS A 21 13.84 40.63 28.19
CA HIS A 21 14.61 39.52 27.66
C HIS A 21 13.63 38.39 27.30
N GLU A 22 13.21 38.32 26.04
CA GLU A 22 12.60 37.12 25.48
C GLU A 22 13.67 36.02 25.45
N HIS A 23 13.67 35.17 26.46
CA HIS A 23 14.37 33.89 26.40
C HIS A 23 13.63 33.03 25.39
N HIS A 24 14.12 33.04 24.15
CA HIS A 24 13.73 32.07 23.13
C HIS A 24 14.23 30.70 23.60
N HIS A 25 13.39 30.00 24.34
CA HIS A 25 13.63 28.61 24.67
C HIS A 25 13.44 27.79 23.41
N ASP A 26 14.56 27.49 22.75
CA ASP A 26 14.67 26.48 21.71
C ASP A 26 14.48 25.10 22.36
N HIS A 27 13.23 24.78 22.67
CA HIS A 27 12.83 23.46 23.12
C HIS A 27 12.36 22.70 21.88
N THR A 28 13.19 21.77 21.42
CA THR A 28 12.74 20.72 20.51
C THR A 28 11.54 20.04 21.15
N GLU A 29 10.38 20.06 20.46
CA GLU A 29 9.22 19.33 20.92
C GLU A 29 9.62 17.86 21.13
N PRO A 30 9.30 17.25 22.28
CA PRO A 30 9.59 15.85 22.49
C PRO A 30 8.90 15.03 21.40
N PRO A 31 9.57 13.99 20.87
CA PRO A 31 8.95 13.10 19.91
C PRO A 31 7.59 12.60 20.39
N GLU A 32 6.68 12.34 19.45
CA GLU A 32 5.36 11.82 19.80
C GLU A 32 5.48 10.56 20.68
N ALA A 33 4.52 10.34 21.57
CA ALA A 33 4.57 9.24 22.54
C ALA A 33 4.72 7.84 21.89
N ILE A 34 4.37 7.68 20.61
CA ILE A 34 4.63 6.44 19.86
C ILE A 34 6.12 6.29 19.53
N GLU A 35 6.78 7.36 19.08
CA GLU A 35 8.20 7.35 18.71
C GLU A 35 9.08 7.05 19.94
N LEU A 36 8.79 7.68 21.08
CA LEU A 36 9.49 7.40 22.33
C LEU A 36 9.34 5.94 22.76
N ARG A 37 8.14 5.36 22.63
CA ARG A 37 7.90 3.95 22.97
C ARG A 37 8.64 3.00 22.03
N VAL A 38 8.68 3.31 20.73
CA VAL A 38 9.44 2.51 19.75
C VAL A 38 10.92 2.51 20.09
N LYS A 39 11.52 3.69 20.31
CA LYS A 39 12.95 3.82 20.67
C LYS A 39 13.29 3.10 21.98
N ALA A 40 12.42 3.21 22.99
CA ALA A 40 12.62 2.55 24.27
C ALA A 40 12.60 1.02 24.14
N LEU A 41 11.68 0.47 23.34
CA LEU A 41 11.60 -0.97 23.08
C LEU A 41 12.82 -1.47 22.28
N GLU A 42 13.19 -0.76 21.21
CA GLU A 42 14.37 -1.09 20.40
C GLU A 42 15.65 -1.10 21.24
N SER A 43 15.86 -0.07 22.06
CA SER A 43 17.02 0.04 22.96
C SER A 43 17.06 -1.13 23.94
N LEU A 44 15.93 -1.43 24.59
CA LEU A 44 15.82 -2.55 25.55
C LEU A 44 16.13 -3.91 24.91
N LEU A 45 15.60 -4.16 23.70
CA LEU A 45 15.82 -5.44 23.01
C LEU A 45 17.27 -5.58 22.51
N THR A 46 17.87 -4.48 22.07
CA THR A 46 19.27 -4.43 21.62
C THR A 46 20.23 -4.62 22.79
N GLU A 47 20.02 -3.91 23.91
CA GLU A 47 20.83 -4.07 25.13
C GLU A 47 20.78 -5.51 25.69
N LYS A 48 19.65 -6.20 25.50
CA LYS A 48 19.50 -7.61 25.87
C LYS A 48 20.09 -8.59 24.85
N GLY A 49 20.59 -8.11 23.71
CA GLY A 49 21.13 -8.95 22.63
C GLY A 49 20.05 -9.80 21.93
N LEU A 50 18.78 -9.39 21.99
CA LEU A 50 17.66 -10.12 21.37
C LEU A 50 17.45 -9.72 19.91
N VAL A 51 17.92 -8.54 19.52
CA VAL A 51 17.88 -8.02 18.15
C VAL A 51 19.25 -7.45 17.77
N ASP A 52 19.57 -7.55 16.49
CA ASP A 52 20.74 -6.93 15.88
C ASP A 52 20.25 -5.76 15.01
N SER A 53 20.73 -4.55 15.29
CA SER A 53 20.34 -3.34 14.55
C SER A 53 20.71 -3.43 13.07
N MET A 54 21.85 -4.05 12.73
CA MET A 54 22.24 -4.21 11.33
C MET A 54 21.29 -5.14 10.56
N ALA A 55 20.79 -6.18 11.24
CA ALA A 55 19.79 -7.08 10.67
C ALA A 55 18.44 -6.38 10.50
N MET A 56 18.04 -5.52 11.45
CA MET A 56 16.84 -4.69 11.35
C MET A 56 16.91 -3.73 10.16
N ASP A 57 18.03 -3.03 10.00
CA ASP A 57 18.25 -2.12 8.86
C ASP A 57 18.14 -2.87 7.51
N ALA A 58 18.72 -4.07 7.42
CA ALA A 58 18.61 -4.90 6.23
C ALA A 58 17.17 -5.33 5.91
N LEU A 59 16.34 -5.60 6.93
CA LEU A 59 14.91 -5.89 6.76
C LEU A 59 14.15 -4.65 6.27
N VAL A 60 14.44 -3.48 6.85
CA VAL A 60 13.83 -2.21 6.42
C VAL A 60 14.15 -1.93 4.96
N ASP A 61 15.43 -1.99 4.57
CA ASP A 61 15.88 -1.79 3.18
C ASP A 61 15.22 -2.79 2.21
N THR A 62 15.08 -4.05 2.62
CA THR A 62 14.41 -5.08 1.81
C THR A 62 13.00 -4.69 1.43
N TYR A 63 12.17 -4.25 2.40
CA TYR A 63 10.77 -3.92 2.14
C TYR A 63 10.53 -2.48 1.66
N GLN A 64 11.50 -1.58 1.84
CA GLN A 64 11.42 -0.21 1.32
C GLN A 64 11.89 -0.11 -0.13
N HIS A 65 12.88 -0.91 -0.54
CA HIS A 65 13.59 -0.69 -1.81
C HIS A 65 13.67 -1.91 -2.73
N LYS A 66 13.61 -3.14 -2.20
CA LYS A 66 13.87 -4.36 -2.99
C LYS A 66 12.61 -5.14 -3.33
N VAL A 67 11.63 -5.20 -2.42
CA VAL A 67 10.41 -5.99 -2.57
C VAL A 67 9.21 -5.07 -2.75
N GLY A 68 8.51 -5.21 -3.87
CA GLY A 68 7.36 -4.36 -4.19
C GLY A 68 6.55 -4.89 -5.38
N PRO A 69 5.48 -4.16 -5.77
CA PRO A 69 4.53 -4.61 -6.78
C PRO A 69 5.12 -4.77 -8.19
N ARG A 70 6.34 -4.28 -8.45
CA ARG A 70 7.03 -4.54 -9.73
C ARG A 70 7.32 -6.03 -9.93
N ASN A 71 7.54 -6.79 -8.85
CA ASN A 71 7.73 -8.25 -8.89
C ASN A 71 6.46 -8.94 -9.41
N GLY A 72 5.31 -8.62 -8.83
CA GLY A 72 4.02 -9.11 -9.29
C GLY A 72 3.73 -8.70 -10.74
N ALA A 73 4.06 -7.47 -11.12
CA ALA A 73 3.90 -7.00 -12.50
C ALA A 73 4.69 -7.87 -13.52
N GLN A 74 5.91 -8.30 -13.15
CA GLN A 74 6.69 -9.26 -13.96
C GLN A 74 6.01 -10.62 -14.06
N VAL A 75 5.47 -11.14 -12.94
CA VAL A 75 4.67 -12.40 -12.94
C VAL A 75 3.48 -12.29 -13.89
N ILE A 76 2.70 -11.21 -13.80
CA ILE A 76 1.50 -11.01 -14.61
C ILE A 76 1.85 -10.83 -16.09
N ALA A 77 2.82 -9.97 -16.40
CA ALA A 77 3.25 -9.71 -17.78
C ALA A 77 3.77 -10.99 -18.46
N LYS A 78 4.57 -11.80 -17.74
CA LYS A 78 5.01 -13.10 -18.23
C LYS A 78 3.85 -14.05 -18.49
N ALA A 79 2.84 -14.09 -17.62
CA ALA A 79 1.64 -14.91 -17.84
C ALA A 79 0.79 -14.44 -19.04
N TRP A 80 0.77 -13.15 -19.32
CA TRP A 80 0.12 -12.62 -20.53
C TRP A 80 0.90 -12.88 -21.81
N PHE A 81 2.23 -12.97 -21.72
CA PHE A 81 3.13 -13.18 -22.85
C PHE A 81 3.35 -14.66 -23.18
N ASP A 82 3.44 -15.52 -22.16
CA ASP A 82 3.75 -16.95 -22.25
C ASP A 82 2.58 -17.79 -21.69
N PRO A 83 1.72 -18.37 -22.55
CA PRO A 83 0.61 -19.23 -22.13
C PRO A 83 1.03 -20.48 -21.35
N VAL A 84 2.25 -21.00 -21.59
CA VAL A 84 2.75 -22.18 -20.90
C VAL A 84 3.15 -21.83 -19.46
N TYR A 85 3.78 -20.67 -19.26
CA TYR A 85 4.03 -20.14 -17.92
C TYR A 85 2.72 -19.83 -17.18
N LYS A 86 1.73 -19.23 -17.87
CA LYS A 86 0.41 -18.98 -17.28
C LYS A 86 -0.23 -20.26 -16.74
N HIS A 87 -0.16 -21.35 -17.48
CA HIS A 87 -0.70 -22.64 -17.02
C HIS A 87 -0.01 -23.10 -15.73
N ARG A 88 1.33 -23.08 -15.68
CA ARG A 88 2.08 -23.43 -14.45
C ARG A 88 1.75 -22.50 -13.28
N LEU A 89 1.59 -21.19 -13.55
CA LEU A 89 1.24 -20.20 -12.54
C LEU A 89 -0.12 -20.50 -11.86
N LEU A 90 -1.10 -20.94 -12.64
CA LEU A 90 -2.43 -21.28 -12.13
C LEU A 90 -2.47 -22.64 -11.43
N GLU A 91 -1.62 -23.60 -11.83
CA GLU A 91 -1.51 -24.90 -11.17
C GLU A 91 -0.70 -24.85 -9.86
N GLY A 92 0.32 -23.98 -9.79
CA GLY A 92 1.24 -23.91 -8.66
C GLY A 92 1.91 -22.55 -8.53
N GLY A 93 1.20 -21.60 -7.91
CA GLY A 93 1.62 -20.21 -7.78
C GLY A 93 3.01 -20.04 -7.18
N THR A 94 3.33 -20.74 -6.08
CA THR A 94 4.63 -20.63 -5.40
C THR A 94 5.78 -21.02 -6.32
N ALA A 95 5.66 -22.16 -7.02
CA ALA A 95 6.72 -22.65 -7.90
C ALA A 95 6.92 -21.72 -9.10
N ALA A 96 5.83 -21.20 -9.67
CA ALA A 96 5.90 -20.32 -10.83
C ALA A 96 6.52 -18.95 -10.50
N ILE A 97 6.16 -18.31 -9.38
CA ILE A 97 6.79 -17.02 -9.00
C ILE A 97 8.28 -17.19 -8.67
N ALA A 98 8.69 -18.38 -8.21
CA ALA A 98 10.08 -18.72 -7.93
C ALA A 98 10.92 -18.86 -9.22
N GLU A 99 10.31 -19.16 -10.38
CA GLU A 99 11.01 -19.12 -11.69
C GLU A 99 11.56 -17.72 -11.99
N LEU A 100 10.95 -16.68 -11.43
CA LEU A 100 11.37 -15.27 -11.54
C LEU A 100 12.19 -14.78 -10.33
N GLY A 101 12.52 -15.67 -9.40
CA GLY A 101 13.30 -15.35 -8.21
C GLY A 101 12.50 -14.74 -7.06
N PHE A 102 11.16 -14.77 -7.10
CA PHE A 102 10.31 -14.28 -6.01
C PHE A 102 9.90 -15.41 -5.09
N SER A 103 10.19 -15.28 -3.80
CA SER A 103 9.80 -16.23 -2.76
C SER A 103 9.98 -15.59 -1.38
N GLY A 104 9.53 -16.28 -0.34
CA GLY A 104 9.86 -15.93 1.05
C GLY A 104 8.65 -15.60 1.90
N VAL A 105 8.90 -14.79 2.93
CA VAL A 105 7.96 -14.48 4.01
C VAL A 105 6.64 -13.94 3.47
N GLN A 106 5.51 -14.48 3.97
CA GLN A 106 4.15 -14.11 3.54
C GLN A 106 3.89 -14.39 2.04
N GLY A 107 4.49 -15.45 1.52
CA GLY A 107 4.31 -15.93 0.14
C GLY A 107 4.83 -17.35 -0.04
N GLU A 108 4.86 -18.13 1.03
CA GLU A 108 5.26 -19.53 1.06
C GLU A 108 4.27 -20.40 0.28
N ASP A 109 2.97 -20.11 0.42
CA ASP A 109 1.87 -20.82 -0.24
C ASP A 109 1.01 -19.84 -1.07
N MET A 110 1.42 -19.65 -2.32
CA MET A 110 0.80 -18.70 -3.25
C MET A 110 -0.27 -19.38 -4.11
N VAL A 111 -1.42 -18.72 -4.21
CA VAL A 111 -2.52 -19.08 -5.11
C VAL A 111 -2.79 -17.91 -6.04
N VAL A 112 -2.80 -18.15 -7.34
CA VAL A 112 -3.17 -17.14 -8.34
C VAL A 112 -4.61 -17.33 -8.75
N VAL A 113 -5.39 -16.26 -8.66
CA VAL A 113 -6.83 -16.26 -8.99
C VAL A 113 -7.05 -15.45 -10.27
N GLU A 114 -7.52 -16.11 -11.32
CA GLU A 114 -7.61 -15.52 -12.66
C GLU A 114 -8.93 -14.77 -12.87
N ASN A 115 -8.83 -13.50 -13.28
CA ASN A 115 -9.96 -12.76 -13.82
C ASN A 115 -10.27 -13.22 -15.24
N SER A 116 -11.57 -13.25 -15.56
CA SER A 116 -12.08 -13.60 -16.89
C SER A 116 -13.26 -12.69 -17.23
N GLN A 117 -13.81 -12.83 -18.44
CA GLN A 117 -15.01 -12.10 -18.84
C GLN A 117 -16.18 -12.32 -17.86
N ALA A 118 -16.29 -13.50 -17.24
CA ALA A 118 -17.38 -13.86 -16.34
C ALA A 118 -17.08 -13.61 -14.84
N VAL A 119 -15.81 -13.52 -14.44
CA VAL A 119 -15.40 -13.47 -13.02
C VAL A 119 -14.37 -12.39 -12.78
N HIS A 120 -14.62 -11.53 -11.80
CA HIS A 120 -13.67 -10.59 -11.22
C HIS A 120 -13.29 -11.02 -9.80
N ASN A 121 -12.01 -11.22 -9.52
CA ASN A 121 -11.51 -11.57 -8.20
C ASN A 121 -10.98 -10.34 -7.48
N VAL A 122 -11.15 -10.30 -6.16
CA VAL A 122 -10.57 -9.29 -5.26
C VAL A 122 -10.14 -9.94 -3.95
N THR A 123 -9.03 -9.50 -3.37
CA THR A 123 -8.46 -10.11 -2.14
C THR A 123 -8.62 -9.21 -0.93
N VAL A 124 -8.76 -9.82 0.24
CA VAL A 124 -8.82 -9.12 1.54
C VAL A 124 -8.21 -10.01 2.62
N CYS A 125 -7.89 -9.41 3.76
CA CYS A 125 -7.75 -10.13 5.02
C CYS A 125 -8.65 -9.46 6.06
N THR A 126 -9.84 -10.01 6.28
CA THR A 126 -10.84 -9.39 7.17
C THR A 126 -10.33 -9.29 8.61
N LEU A 127 -9.53 -10.27 9.04
CA LEU A 127 -9.04 -10.38 10.42
C LEU A 127 -7.83 -9.48 10.74
N CYS A 128 -6.98 -9.18 9.76
CA CYS A 128 -5.80 -8.36 9.99
C CYS A 128 -5.29 -7.67 8.71
N SER A 129 -4.32 -8.27 8.03
CA SER A 129 -3.57 -7.67 6.92
C SER A 129 -2.74 -8.66 6.10
N CYS A 130 -3.08 -9.96 6.11
CA CYS A 130 -2.39 -10.97 5.31
C CYS A 130 -2.32 -10.55 3.84
N TYR A 131 -1.14 -10.65 3.21
CA TYR A 131 -0.86 -10.06 1.90
C TYR A 131 0.37 -10.73 1.27
N PRO A 132 0.45 -10.92 -0.06
CA PRO A 132 1.55 -11.66 -0.70
C PRO A 132 2.81 -10.79 -0.84
N TRP A 133 3.64 -10.72 0.21
CA TRP A 133 4.77 -9.80 0.25
C TRP A 133 5.80 -10.00 -0.86
N PRO A 134 6.20 -11.24 -1.24
CA PRO A 134 7.23 -11.43 -2.25
C PRO A 134 6.88 -10.83 -3.62
N THR A 135 5.58 -10.76 -3.95
CA THR A 135 5.09 -10.22 -5.23
C THR A 135 4.59 -8.79 -5.14
N LEU A 136 4.06 -8.35 -3.99
CA LEU A 136 3.39 -7.05 -3.86
C LEU A 136 4.01 -6.09 -2.85
N GLY A 137 5.04 -6.52 -2.11
CA GLY A 137 5.60 -5.76 -0.99
C GLY A 137 4.63 -5.65 0.18
N LEU A 138 4.82 -4.63 1.03
CA LEU A 138 3.95 -4.39 2.17
C LEU A 138 2.58 -3.80 1.73
N PRO A 139 1.47 -4.20 2.38
CA PRO A 139 0.15 -3.75 2.00
C PRO A 139 -0.06 -2.24 2.25
N PRO A 140 -0.82 -1.55 1.39
CA PRO A 140 -1.17 -0.15 1.58
C PRO A 140 -2.02 0.05 2.84
N ALA A 141 -2.03 1.27 3.37
CA ALA A 141 -2.76 1.60 4.60
C ALA A 141 -4.26 1.27 4.51
N TRP A 142 -4.89 1.55 3.36
CA TRP A 142 -6.31 1.29 3.14
C TRP A 142 -6.66 -0.21 3.22
N TYR A 143 -5.77 -1.10 2.77
CA TYR A 143 -6.01 -2.55 2.78
C TYR A 143 -6.09 -3.08 4.22
N LYS A 144 -5.28 -2.50 5.12
CA LYS A 144 -5.22 -2.83 6.55
C LYS A 144 -6.36 -2.21 7.36
N SER A 145 -7.06 -1.24 6.77
CA SER A 145 -8.04 -0.41 7.46
C SER A 145 -9.39 -1.12 7.62
N ALA A 146 -10.10 -0.79 8.70
CA ALA A 146 -11.44 -1.33 8.96
C ALA A 146 -12.46 -1.03 7.83
N PRO A 147 -12.46 0.17 7.19
CA PRO A 147 -13.38 0.44 6.07
C PRO A 147 -13.31 -0.58 4.94
N TYR A 148 -12.11 -0.93 4.48
CA TYR A 148 -11.96 -1.93 3.42
C TYR A 148 -12.34 -3.33 3.93
N ARG A 149 -11.72 -3.74 5.05
CA ARG A 149 -11.81 -5.11 5.59
C ARG A 149 -13.22 -5.53 5.99
N SER A 150 -14.03 -4.59 6.48
CA SER A 150 -15.40 -4.89 6.92
C SER A 150 -16.41 -4.91 5.78
N ARG A 151 -16.19 -4.14 4.71
CA ARG A 151 -17.19 -3.90 3.66
C ARG A 151 -16.98 -4.76 2.41
N ILE A 152 -15.74 -5.01 2.01
CA ILE A 152 -15.45 -5.70 0.73
C ILE A 152 -16.05 -7.11 0.68
N VAL A 153 -16.25 -7.78 1.82
CA VAL A 153 -16.87 -9.12 1.91
C VAL A 153 -18.41 -9.11 1.95
N ILE A 154 -19.04 -7.93 2.11
CA ILE A 154 -20.50 -7.78 2.19
C ILE A 154 -21.04 -7.13 0.92
N ASP A 155 -20.41 -6.02 0.52
CA ASP A 155 -20.82 -5.19 -0.61
C ASP A 155 -19.60 -4.84 -1.47
N PRO A 156 -19.03 -5.83 -2.17
CA PRO A 156 -17.80 -5.62 -2.93
C PRO A 156 -17.99 -4.60 -4.05
N ARG A 157 -19.14 -4.59 -4.73
CA ARG A 157 -19.38 -3.70 -5.87
C ARG A 157 -19.35 -2.23 -5.46
N SER A 158 -19.98 -1.84 -4.35
CA SER A 158 -19.93 -0.46 -3.90
C SER A 158 -18.54 -0.05 -3.39
N VAL A 159 -17.80 -0.96 -2.73
CA VAL A 159 -16.41 -0.67 -2.34
C VAL A 159 -15.52 -0.48 -3.57
N LEU A 160 -15.66 -1.33 -4.60
CA LEU A 160 -14.89 -1.17 -5.85
C LEU A 160 -15.25 0.14 -6.58
N ALA A 161 -16.50 0.58 -6.52
CA ALA A 161 -16.90 1.87 -7.07
C ALA A 161 -16.20 3.06 -6.40
N GLU A 162 -15.83 2.97 -5.12
CA GLU A 162 -15.03 3.99 -4.41
C GLU A 162 -13.59 4.07 -4.94
N PHE A 163 -13.06 2.98 -5.50
CA PHE A 163 -11.80 2.95 -6.24
C PHE A 163 -11.96 3.39 -7.71
N GLY A 164 -13.16 3.77 -8.13
CA GLY A 164 -13.48 4.11 -9.52
C GLY A 164 -13.68 2.89 -10.43
N LEU A 165 -13.87 1.70 -9.87
CA LEU A 165 -14.08 0.46 -10.61
C LEU A 165 -15.54 -0.02 -10.51
N THR A 166 -16.28 0.12 -11.62
CA THR A 166 -17.63 -0.43 -11.75
C THR A 166 -17.57 -1.79 -12.44
N ILE A 167 -17.96 -2.85 -11.74
CA ILE A 167 -18.09 -4.20 -12.32
C ILE A 167 -19.52 -4.41 -12.83
N PRO A 168 -19.72 -4.87 -14.09
CA PRO A 168 -21.04 -5.18 -14.64
C PRO A 168 -21.84 -6.16 -13.77
N ASP A 169 -23.16 -5.99 -13.68
CA ASP A 169 -24.04 -6.81 -12.82
C ASP A 169 -24.02 -8.30 -13.17
N ASP A 170 -23.80 -8.62 -14.44
CA ASP A 170 -23.70 -9.98 -14.99
C ASP A 170 -22.33 -10.63 -14.79
N LYS A 171 -21.30 -9.87 -14.38
CA LYS A 171 -19.97 -10.39 -14.05
C LYS A 171 -19.89 -10.74 -12.57
N GLU A 172 -19.59 -11.99 -12.24
CA GLU A 172 -19.45 -12.48 -10.87
C GLU A 172 -18.28 -11.76 -10.16
N VAL A 173 -18.45 -11.38 -8.89
CA VAL A 173 -17.35 -10.87 -8.06
C VAL A 173 -17.02 -11.89 -6.98
N ARG A 174 -15.79 -12.43 -7.01
CA ARG A 174 -15.27 -13.37 -6.00
C ARG A 174 -14.32 -12.66 -5.05
N VAL A 175 -14.70 -12.64 -3.78
CA VAL A 175 -13.88 -12.06 -2.71
C VAL A 175 -13.12 -13.17 -2.00
N TRP A 176 -11.79 -13.07 -2.00
CA TRP A 176 -10.91 -14.03 -1.37
C TRP A 176 -10.42 -13.49 -0.02
N ASP A 177 -10.96 -14.04 1.06
CA ASP A 177 -10.52 -13.70 2.41
C ASP A 177 -9.34 -14.58 2.84
N SER A 178 -8.20 -13.94 3.04
CA SER A 178 -6.92 -14.52 3.46
C SER A 178 -6.95 -14.87 4.95
N SER A 179 -7.80 -15.84 5.28
CA SER A 179 -8.10 -16.33 6.64
C SER A 179 -7.18 -17.46 7.11
N ALA A 180 -6.33 -17.97 6.22
CA ALA A 180 -5.33 -18.99 6.48
C ALA A 180 -3.95 -18.56 5.94
N GLU A 181 -3.00 -19.49 5.84
CA GLU A 181 -1.64 -19.19 5.35
C GLU A 181 -1.49 -19.13 3.83
N LEU A 182 -2.57 -19.38 3.08
CA LEU A 182 -2.60 -19.11 1.65
C LEU A 182 -2.51 -17.60 1.37
N ARG A 183 -1.80 -17.23 0.31
CA ARG A 183 -1.65 -15.84 -0.14
C ARG A 183 -2.11 -15.72 -1.59
N TYR A 184 -3.04 -14.81 -1.83
CA TYR A 184 -3.68 -14.67 -3.13
C TYR A 184 -3.09 -13.53 -3.95
N LEU A 185 -2.80 -13.80 -5.22
CA LEU A 185 -2.46 -12.81 -6.23
C LEU A 185 -3.52 -12.84 -7.34
N VAL A 186 -4.12 -11.71 -7.69
CA VAL A 186 -5.03 -11.65 -8.83
C VAL A 186 -4.22 -11.62 -10.12
N LEU A 187 -4.57 -12.50 -11.06
CA LEU A 187 -4.14 -12.39 -12.46
C LEU A 187 -5.21 -11.60 -13.24
N PRO A 188 -5.00 -10.30 -13.48
CA PRO A 188 -5.97 -9.50 -14.23
C PRO A 188 -6.03 -9.92 -15.71
N GLU A 189 -7.13 -9.55 -16.38
CA GLU A 189 -7.25 -9.72 -17.83
C GLU A 189 -6.28 -8.78 -18.56
N ARG A 190 -5.63 -9.28 -19.62
CA ARG A 190 -4.76 -8.47 -20.47
C ARG A 190 -5.58 -7.39 -21.18
N PRO A 191 -5.20 -6.10 -21.11
CA PRO A 191 -5.90 -5.05 -21.84
C PRO A 191 -5.88 -5.28 -23.36
N ALA A 192 -7.01 -5.01 -24.01
CA ALA A 192 -7.09 -4.98 -25.48
C ALA A 192 -6.17 -3.89 -26.06
N GLY A 193 -5.74 -4.05 -27.31
CA GLY A 193 -4.83 -3.11 -27.98
C GLY A 193 -3.36 -3.27 -27.58
N THR A 194 -3.02 -4.37 -26.90
CA THR A 194 -1.64 -4.71 -26.52
C THR A 194 -1.04 -5.81 -27.39
N ASP A 195 -1.66 -6.13 -28.53
CA ASP A 195 -1.15 -7.14 -29.47
C ASP A 195 0.26 -6.77 -29.95
N GLY A 196 1.18 -7.73 -29.92
CA GLY A 196 2.58 -7.51 -30.32
C GLY A 196 3.45 -6.73 -29.32
N TRP A 197 2.91 -6.30 -28.18
CA TRP A 197 3.70 -5.66 -27.12
C TRP A 197 4.72 -6.64 -26.53
N SER A 198 5.90 -6.12 -26.18
CA SER A 198 6.91 -6.89 -25.43
C SER A 198 6.47 -7.13 -23.99
N GLU A 199 7.09 -8.12 -23.34
CA GLU A 199 6.86 -8.39 -21.91
C GLU A 199 7.13 -7.14 -21.06
N GLU A 200 8.19 -6.38 -21.36
CA GLU A 200 8.55 -5.15 -20.65
C GLU A 200 7.49 -4.05 -20.78
N GLN A 201 6.88 -3.91 -21.96
CA GLN A 201 5.79 -2.95 -22.15
C GLN A 201 4.54 -3.36 -21.37
N LEU A 202 4.26 -4.67 -21.29
CA LEU A 202 3.12 -5.19 -20.53
C LEU A 202 3.28 -4.96 -19.02
N ILE A 203 4.50 -5.03 -18.47
CA ILE A 203 4.76 -4.75 -17.04
C ILE A 203 4.23 -3.37 -16.64
N GLU A 204 4.41 -2.35 -17.50
CA GLU A 204 4.06 -0.96 -17.18
C GLU A 204 2.53 -0.73 -17.10
N LEU A 205 1.73 -1.66 -17.63
CA LEU A 205 0.27 -1.66 -17.52
C LEU A 205 -0.22 -2.23 -16.18
N VAL A 206 0.53 -3.15 -15.58
CA VAL A 206 0.10 -3.85 -14.37
C VAL A 206 0.24 -2.94 -13.17
N THR A 207 -0.86 -2.70 -12.48
CA THR A 207 -0.88 -1.88 -11.26
C THR A 207 -0.99 -2.77 -10.03
N ARG A 208 -0.55 -2.26 -8.88
CA ARG A 208 -0.79 -2.92 -7.59
C ARG A 208 -2.28 -3.24 -7.41
N ASP A 209 -3.14 -2.28 -7.70
CA ASP A 209 -4.58 -2.41 -7.49
C ASP A 209 -5.19 -3.46 -8.43
N SER A 210 -4.67 -3.64 -9.65
CA SER A 210 -5.07 -4.73 -10.54
C SER A 210 -4.70 -6.13 -10.04
N MET A 211 -3.63 -6.23 -9.25
CA MET A 211 -3.17 -7.49 -8.65
C MET A 211 -3.82 -7.78 -7.28
N ILE A 212 -4.44 -6.78 -6.66
CA ILE A 212 -5.34 -6.95 -5.51
C ILE A 212 -6.78 -7.23 -5.99
N GLY A 213 -7.15 -6.69 -7.15
CA GLY A 213 -8.51 -6.73 -7.70
C GLY A 213 -9.34 -5.48 -7.38
N THR A 214 -8.74 -4.42 -6.86
CA THR A 214 -9.41 -3.12 -6.62
C THR A 214 -9.31 -2.16 -7.80
N GLY A 215 -8.56 -2.52 -8.84
CA GLY A 215 -8.44 -1.77 -10.09
C GLY A 215 -8.32 -2.70 -11.30
N LEU A 216 -8.22 -2.11 -12.49
CA LEU A 216 -7.83 -2.81 -13.71
C LEU A 216 -6.40 -2.41 -14.09
N PRO A 217 -5.71 -3.18 -14.94
CA PRO A 217 -4.49 -2.70 -15.55
C PRO A 217 -4.74 -1.40 -16.32
N LYS A 218 -3.72 -0.57 -16.46
CA LYS A 218 -3.80 0.65 -17.27
C LYS A 218 -4.18 0.31 -18.70
N LYS A 219 -4.85 1.24 -19.37
CA LYS A 219 -5.06 1.11 -20.82
C LYS A 219 -3.77 1.51 -21.55
N PRO A 220 -3.53 0.99 -22.76
CA PRO A 220 -2.38 1.39 -23.57
C PRO A 220 -2.21 2.91 -23.69
N ASP A 221 -3.32 3.64 -23.85
CA ASP A 221 -3.36 5.10 -24.00
C ASP A 221 -2.91 5.87 -22.74
N ASP A 222 -2.89 5.22 -21.56
CA ASP A 222 -2.51 5.85 -20.29
C ASP A 222 -0.99 5.79 -20.01
N VAL A 223 -0.21 5.14 -20.89
CA VAL A 223 1.25 4.91 -20.74
C VAL A 223 2.07 5.61 -21.83
N VAL A 224 1.40 6.25 -22.81
CA VAL A 224 2.03 7.02 -23.89
C VAL A 224 2.41 8.42 -23.43
#